data_AF-A0A9N8VE43-F1
#
_entry.id   AF-A0A9N8VE43-F1
#
_cell.length_a   1.000
_cell.length_b   1.000
_cell.length_c   1.000
_cell.angle_alpha   90.00
_cell.angle_beta   90.00
_cell.angle_gamma   90.00
#
_symmetry.space_group_name_H-M   'P 1'
#
loop_
_entity.id
_entity.type
_entity.pdbx_description
1 polymer ?
#
loop_
_entity_poly.entity_id
_entity_poly.type
_entity_poly.pdbx_seq_one_letter_code
_entity_poly.pdbx_strand_id
1 'polypeptide(L)'
;NESINLHDFVIPIIQYSVNPNNEDHIYILEDALDLWLAVIENSIECTAGLFALVPSAISFLEFGTENLKKVLKILESYVILVPDMVVQSYCHPIMNNLTQLLGDLKPEACRAIVHLLDVIFQACHFSSLGESMVSSGLLGKLIDSMVNKNEDYSYVLVNYMSLLARLVLIDPEFIVNFVTIAGQQQGPIYNGKHLLNVILEIWLDKFDNIGHPKQRKLNAMAFATLISTTNPIILGYLAMFVAIWGDVLSEVKESGGGDALVYWQEDISTEVGTDGIDDTPETKRKRALLQRDPIHTTNLTQFIRLKLGECETLNGGTHIFNQVDRSLLDQLNELMKC
;
A
#
# COMPACT_ATOMS: atom_id res chain seq x y z
N ASN A 1 11.71 -3.21 28.58
CA ASN A 1 13.02 -3.91 28.68
C ASN A 1 12.97 -5.32 29.27
N GLU A 2 11.93 -5.74 30.00
CA GLU A 2 11.87 -7.11 30.53
C GLU A 2 11.56 -8.19 29.47
N SER A 3 10.92 -7.84 28.35
CA SER A 3 10.58 -8.78 27.27
C SER A 3 11.82 -9.44 26.64
N ILE A 4 12.92 -8.71 26.44
CA ILE A 4 14.16 -9.27 25.85
C ILE A 4 14.72 -10.39 26.72
N ASN A 5 14.59 -10.29 28.06
CA ASN A 5 15.08 -11.33 28.98
C ASN A 5 14.31 -12.65 28.86
N LEU A 6 13.10 -12.63 28.27
CA LEU A 6 12.30 -13.83 28.02
C LEU A 6 12.62 -14.47 26.66
N HIS A 7 13.32 -13.77 25.77
CA HIS A 7 13.60 -14.25 24.41
C HIS A 7 14.38 -15.57 24.42
N ASP A 8 15.37 -15.69 25.30
CA ASP A 8 16.20 -16.91 25.42
C ASP A 8 15.39 -18.15 25.81
N PHE A 9 14.26 -17.96 26.51
CA PHE A 9 13.35 -19.04 26.89
C PHE A 9 12.26 -19.28 25.85
N VAL A 10 11.67 -18.21 25.33
CA VAL A 10 10.47 -18.27 24.47
C VAL A 10 10.80 -18.63 23.02
N ILE A 11 11.91 -18.10 22.46
CA ILE A 11 12.27 -18.34 21.06
C ILE A 11 12.47 -19.83 20.76
N PRO A 12 13.20 -20.63 21.56
CA PRO A 12 13.34 -22.07 21.33
C PRO A 12 12.00 -22.81 21.33
N ILE A 13 11.04 -22.39 22.16
CA ILE A 13 9.69 -22.96 22.20
C ILE A 13 8.97 -22.66 20.89
N ILE A 14 9.00 -21.40 20.43
CA ILE A 14 8.42 -21.03 19.14
C ILE A 14 9.07 -21.83 18.02
N GLN A 15 10.40 -21.91 17.97
CA GLN A 15 11.15 -22.66 16.94
C GLN A 15 10.74 -24.14 16.88
N TYR A 16 10.58 -24.78 18.03
CA TYR A 16 10.07 -26.15 18.10
C TYR A 16 8.63 -26.21 17.57
N SER A 17 7.75 -25.33 18.05
CA SER A 17 6.33 -25.39 17.70
C SER A 17 6.05 -25.09 16.23
N VAL A 18 6.83 -24.22 15.59
CA VAL A 18 6.64 -23.85 14.17
C VAL A 18 7.37 -24.77 13.20
N ASN A 19 8.14 -25.76 13.68
CA ASN A 19 8.82 -26.71 12.81
C ASN A 19 7.84 -27.79 12.32
N PRO A 20 7.57 -27.89 11.00
CA PRO A 20 6.61 -28.85 10.45
C PRO A 20 7.06 -30.30 10.60
N ASN A 21 8.34 -30.56 10.91
CA ASN A 21 8.85 -31.91 11.13
C ASN A 21 8.54 -32.47 12.52
N ASN A 22 7.99 -31.65 13.42
CA ASN A 22 7.64 -32.08 14.77
C ASN A 22 6.23 -32.69 14.78
N GLU A 23 6.07 -33.84 15.43
CA GLU A 23 4.79 -34.58 15.49
C GLU A 23 3.66 -33.74 16.12
N ASP A 24 4.00 -32.89 17.09
CA ASP A 24 3.04 -32.07 17.82
C ASP A 24 2.65 -30.77 17.08
N HIS A 25 3.33 -30.43 15.97
CA HIS A 25 3.23 -29.14 15.29
C HIS A 25 1.78 -28.70 15.06
N ILE A 26 0.96 -29.58 14.50
CA ILE A 26 -0.43 -29.27 14.14
C ILE A 26 -1.26 -28.86 15.36
N TYR A 27 -0.97 -29.43 16.53
CA TYR A 27 -1.75 -29.19 17.75
C TYR A 27 -1.32 -27.92 18.49
N ILE A 28 -0.06 -27.51 18.34
CA ILE A 28 0.54 -26.39 19.10
C ILE A 28 0.81 -25.15 18.24
N LEU A 29 0.65 -25.25 16.92
CA LEU A 29 0.98 -24.16 16.00
C LEU A 29 0.19 -22.90 16.30
N GLU A 30 -1.11 -23.02 16.56
CA GLU A 30 -1.96 -21.85 16.80
C GLU A 30 -1.49 -21.04 18.02
N ASP A 31 -1.31 -21.72 19.16
CA ASP A 31 -0.82 -21.12 20.40
C ASP A 31 0.60 -20.56 20.22
N ALA A 32 1.44 -21.22 19.44
CA ALA A 32 2.79 -20.77 19.16
C ALA A 32 2.82 -19.50 18.30
N LEU A 33 1.90 -19.36 17.34
CA LEU A 33 1.75 -18.13 16.55
C LEU A 33 1.24 -16.97 17.41
N ASP A 34 0.33 -17.23 18.34
CA ASP A 34 -0.15 -16.21 19.28
C ASP A 34 0.96 -15.75 20.24
N LEU A 35 1.76 -16.71 20.75
CA LEU A 35 2.94 -16.41 21.56
C LEU A 35 3.98 -15.62 20.77
N TRP A 36 4.24 -16.01 19.51
CA TRP A 36 5.18 -15.31 18.66
C TRP A 36 4.72 -13.89 18.37
N LEU A 37 3.46 -13.69 17.99
CA LEU A 37 2.90 -12.37 17.76
C LEU A 37 3.04 -11.49 19.02
N ALA A 38 2.68 -12.00 20.20
CA ALA A 38 2.83 -11.26 21.45
C ALA A 38 4.30 -10.87 21.75
N VAL A 39 5.26 -11.75 21.44
CA VAL A 39 6.70 -11.46 21.63
C VAL A 39 7.16 -10.35 20.70
N ILE A 40 6.87 -10.42 19.40
CA ILE A 40 7.32 -9.40 18.44
C ILE A 40 6.65 -8.04 18.69
N GLU A 41 5.36 -8.04 19.05
CA GLU A 41 4.62 -6.81 19.34
C GLU A 41 5.16 -6.08 20.58
N ASN A 42 5.71 -6.83 21.55
CA ASN A 42 6.30 -6.27 22.78
C ASN A 42 7.83 -6.11 22.73
N SER A 43 8.47 -6.56 21.65
CA SER A 43 9.91 -6.40 21.44
C SER A 43 10.23 -4.95 21.08
N ILE A 44 11.25 -4.36 21.70
CA ILE A 44 11.76 -3.02 21.35
C ILE A 44 12.86 -3.13 20.27
N GLU A 45 13.57 -4.25 20.26
CA GLU A 45 14.67 -4.54 19.33
C GLU A 45 14.52 -5.98 18.79
N CYS A 46 15.02 -6.22 17.59
CA CYS A 46 15.01 -7.55 16.98
C CYS A 46 16.32 -8.28 17.29
N THR A 47 16.28 -9.27 18.18
CA THR A 47 17.46 -10.12 18.46
C THR A 47 17.70 -11.09 17.31
N ALA A 48 18.94 -11.59 17.17
CA ALA A 48 19.28 -12.54 16.11
C ALA A 48 18.41 -13.81 16.14
N GLY A 49 18.09 -14.32 17.33
CA GLY A 49 17.20 -15.48 17.49
C GLY A 49 15.77 -15.19 17.04
N LEU A 50 15.28 -13.97 17.29
CA LEU A 50 13.94 -13.55 16.87
C LEU A 50 13.91 -13.43 15.34
N PHE A 51 14.89 -12.74 14.76
CA PHE A 51 15.00 -12.61 13.30
C PHE A 51 15.15 -13.96 12.58
N ALA A 52 15.81 -14.94 13.21
CA ALA A 52 15.95 -16.29 12.66
C ALA A 52 14.61 -17.05 12.49
N LEU A 53 13.52 -16.56 13.08
CA LEU A 53 12.18 -17.13 12.88
C LEU A 53 11.51 -16.68 11.58
N VAL A 54 11.94 -15.57 10.97
CA VAL A 54 11.30 -15.00 9.77
C VAL A 54 11.11 -16.01 8.62
N PRO A 55 12.09 -16.88 8.28
CA PRO A 55 11.90 -17.92 7.27
C PRO A 55 10.69 -18.84 7.53
N SER A 56 10.41 -19.16 8.80
CA SER A 56 9.24 -19.98 9.15
C SER A 56 7.93 -19.26 8.84
N ALA A 57 7.84 -17.95 9.13
CA ALA A 57 6.67 -17.15 8.78
C ALA A 57 6.45 -17.10 7.25
N ILE A 58 7.52 -16.96 6.48
CA ILE A 58 7.46 -16.96 5.01
C ILE A 58 6.96 -18.32 4.50
N SER A 59 7.45 -19.43 5.05
CA SER A 59 7.03 -20.78 4.64
C SER A 59 5.54 -21.04 4.88
N PHE A 60 4.94 -20.42 5.90
CA PHE A 60 3.50 -20.54 6.15
C PHE A 60 2.63 -19.77 5.16
N LEU A 61 3.20 -18.83 4.39
CA LEU A 61 2.47 -18.16 3.31
C LEU A 61 2.18 -19.11 2.14
N GLU A 62 3.04 -20.11 1.88
CA GLU A 62 2.91 -21.02 0.73
C GLU A 62 1.59 -21.82 0.73
N PHE A 63 1.04 -22.09 1.91
CA PHE A 63 -0.11 -22.99 2.07
C PHE A 63 -1.45 -22.30 2.32
N GLY A 64 -1.50 -20.96 2.36
CA GLY A 64 -2.75 -20.22 2.55
C GLY A 64 -3.62 -20.76 3.69
N THR A 65 -3.00 -20.99 4.86
CA THR A 65 -3.61 -21.75 5.96
C THR A 65 -4.67 -20.96 6.73
N GLU A 66 -5.40 -21.63 7.62
CA GLU A 66 -6.34 -21.00 8.56
C GLU A 66 -5.66 -19.89 9.40
N ASN A 67 -4.34 -19.99 9.59
CA ASN A 67 -3.51 -19.06 10.33
C ASN A 67 -2.96 -17.89 9.51
N LEU A 68 -3.30 -17.78 8.21
CA LEU A 68 -2.73 -16.79 7.31
C LEU A 68 -2.77 -15.36 7.86
N LYS A 69 -3.91 -14.94 8.43
CA LYS A 69 -4.04 -13.59 9.01
C LYS A 69 -3.06 -13.35 10.17
N LYS A 70 -2.81 -14.35 11.02
CA LYS A 70 -1.84 -14.25 12.13
C LYS A 70 -0.42 -14.15 11.58
N VAL A 71 -0.09 -14.98 10.58
CA VAL A 71 1.23 -14.96 9.92
C VAL A 71 1.49 -13.61 9.24
N LEU A 72 0.51 -13.03 8.56
CA LEU A 72 0.62 -11.70 7.96
C LEU A 72 0.89 -10.61 9.01
N LYS A 73 0.23 -10.66 10.18
CA LYS A 73 0.49 -9.73 11.30
C LYS A 73 1.88 -9.90 11.91
N ILE A 74 2.39 -11.14 12.00
CA ILE A 74 3.76 -11.40 12.45
C ILE A 74 4.75 -10.77 11.47
N LEU A 75 4.57 -10.97 10.16
CA LEU A 75 5.42 -10.35 9.13
C LEU A 75 5.32 -8.83 9.15
N GLU A 76 4.12 -8.26 9.31
CA GLU A 76 3.89 -6.83 9.49
C GLU A 76 4.75 -6.29 10.65
N SER A 77 4.69 -6.96 11.81
CA SER A 77 5.46 -6.56 13.00
C SER A 77 6.98 -6.58 12.74
N TYR A 78 7.48 -7.55 11.98
CA TYR A 78 8.90 -7.58 11.56
C TYR A 78 9.26 -6.46 10.59
N VAL A 79 8.43 -6.22 9.57
CA VAL A 79 8.64 -5.14 8.59
C VAL A 79 8.68 -3.79 9.28
N ILE A 80 7.82 -3.56 10.26
CA ILE A 80 7.77 -2.30 11.01
C ILE A 80 8.96 -2.19 11.99
N LEU A 81 9.39 -3.29 12.62
CA LEU A 81 10.48 -3.28 13.60
C LEU A 81 11.86 -3.15 12.96
N VAL A 82 12.14 -3.88 11.87
CA VAL A 82 13.44 -3.94 11.20
C VAL A 82 13.30 -3.99 9.67
N PRO A 83 12.75 -2.94 9.03
CA PRO A 83 12.43 -2.94 7.60
C PRO A 83 13.63 -3.27 6.71
N ASP A 84 14.78 -2.64 6.98
CA ASP A 84 16.00 -2.82 6.19
C ASP A 84 16.51 -4.26 6.23
N MET A 85 16.51 -4.90 7.41
CA MET A 85 16.96 -6.29 7.56
C MET A 85 16.04 -7.26 6.82
N VAL A 86 14.71 -7.06 6.92
CA VAL A 86 13.72 -7.89 6.24
C VAL A 86 13.87 -7.77 4.74
N VAL A 87 13.99 -6.55 4.20
CA VAL A 87 14.10 -6.36 2.75
C VAL A 87 15.42 -6.91 2.22
N GLN A 88 16.55 -6.66 2.90
CA GLN A 88 17.85 -7.18 2.46
C GLN A 88 17.91 -8.71 2.44
N SER A 89 17.21 -9.39 3.36
CA SER A 89 17.30 -10.84 3.51
C SER A 89 16.19 -11.60 2.80
N TYR A 90 14.98 -11.03 2.73
CA TYR A 90 13.76 -11.77 2.43
C TYR A 90 12.76 -11.03 1.52
N CYS A 91 13.12 -9.90 0.91
CA CYS A 91 12.20 -9.14 0.05
C CYS A 91 11.56 -9.99 -1.06
N HIS A 92 12.38 -10.67 -1.86
CA HIS A 92 11.87 -11.47 -2.98
C HIS A 92 10.98 -12.65 -2.54
N PRO A 93 11.38 -13.51 -1.56
CA PRO A 93 10.51 -14.56 -1.04
C PRO A 93 9.16 -14.05 -0.50
N ILE A 94 9.16 -12.95 0.25
CA ILE A 94 7.92 -12.35 0.76
C ILE A 94 7.04 -11.89 -0.40
N MET A 95 7.58 -11.09 -1.32
CA MET A 95 6.81 -10.57 -2.45
C MET A 95 6.29 -11.68 -3.36
N ASN A 96 7.08 -12.72 -3.63
CA ASN A 96 6.67 -13.87 -4.43
C ASN A 96 5.49 -14.60 -3.79
N ASN A 97 5.58 -14.92 -2.49
CA ASN A 97 4.49 -15.60 -1.78
C ASN A 97 3.22 -14.75 -1.71
N LEU A 98 3.32 -13.45 -1.38
CA LEU A 98 2.18 -12.55 -1.40
C LEU A 98 1.56 -12.44 -2.79
N THR A 99 2.40 -12.37 -3.83
CA THR A 99 1.93 -12.38 -5.23
C THR A 99 1.15 -13.65 -5.52
N GLN A 100 1.66 -14.82 -5.14
CA GLN A 100 0.94 -16.09 -5.38
C GLN A 100 -0.43 -16.12 -4.69
N LEU A 101 -0.55 -15.59 -3.48
CA LEU A 101 -1.82 -15.55 -2.73
C LEU A 101 -2.86 -14.54 -3.26
N LEU A 102 -2.44 -13.49 -3.98
CA LEU A 102 -3.35 -12.45 -4.48
C LEU A 102 -4.43 -13.03 -5.42
N GLY A 103 -5.69 -12.68 -5.20
CA GLY A 103 -6.80 -13.02 -6.09
C GLY A 103 -7.27 -14.48 -6.10
N ASP A 104 -6.67 -15.35 -5.27
CA ASP A 104 -7.08 -16.76 -5.12
C ASP A 104 -7.78 -17.03 -3.77
N LEU A 105 -7.84 -16.01 -2.90
CA LEU A 105 -8.37 -16.11 -1.55
C LEU A 105 -9.70 -15.37 -1.37
N LYS A 106 -10.35 -15.63 -0.23
CA LYS A 106 -11.51 -14.85 0.21
C LYS A 106 -11.14 -13.36 0.35
N PRO A 107 -12.07 -12.45 0.10
CA PRO A 107 -11.78 -11.02 0.10
C PRO A 107 -11.18 -10.48 1.40
N GLU A 108 -11.56 -11.02 2.57
CA GLU A 108 -10.97 -10.68 3.86
C GLU A 108 -9.46 -10.96 3.92
N ALA A 109 -9.01 -12.06 3.30
CA ALA A 109 -7.61 -12.44 3.26
C ALA A 109 -6.85 -11.60 2.22
N CYS A 110 -7.46 -11.29 1.07
CA CYS A 110 -6.91 -10.34 0.11
C CYS A 110 -6.67 -8.97 0.75
N ARG A 111 -7.62 -8.46 1.56
CA ARG A 111 -7.43 -7.22 2.32
C ARG A 111 -6.23 -7.27 3.25
N ALA A 112 -6.03 -8.37 3.97
CA ALA A 112 -4.88 -8.52 4.87
C ALA A 112 -3.53 -8.55 4.10
N ILE A 113 -3.50 -9.17 2.92
CA ILE A 113 -2.32 -9.18 2.05
C ILE A 113 -2.02 -7.78 1.52
N VAL A 114 -3.05 -7.08 1.04
CA VAL A 114 -2.91 -5.70 0.55
C VAL A 114 -2.42 -4.77 1.67
N HIS A 115 -2.95 -4.92 2.89
CA HIS A 115 -2.47 -4.18 4.06
C HIS A 115 -0.96 -4.41 4.30
N LEU A 116 -0.51 -5.66 4.30
CA LEU A 116 0.91 -5.95 4.48
C LEU A 116 1.78 -5.34 3.36
N LEU A 117 1.31 -5.38 2.10
CA LEU A 117 2.01 -4.74 0.98
C LEU A 117 2.10 -3.21 1.17
N ASP A 118 1.02 -2.56 1.60
CA ASP A 118 1.01 -1.12 1.87
C ASP A 118 1.98 -0.77 3.01
N VAL A 119 2.03 -1.57 4.08
CA VAL A 119 3.00 -1.42 5.17
C VAL A 119 4.44 -1.57 4.66
N ILE A 120 4.72 -2.55 3.80
CA ILE A 120 6.05 -2.72 3.17
C ILE A 120 6.41 -1.46 2.36
N PHE A 121 5.48 -0.91 1.58
CA PHE A 121 5.72 0.27 0.75
C PHE A 121 5.90 1.55 1.58
N GLN A 122 5.30 1.64 2.76
CA GLN A 122 5.50 2.76 3.68
C GLN A 122 6.81 2.64 4.48
N ALA A 123 7.16 1.43 4.92
CA ALA A 123 8.28 1.22 5.83
C ALA A 123 9.63 1.13 5.13
N CYS A 124 9.66 0.70 3.86
CA CYS A 124 10.89 0.35 3.16
C CYS A 124 11.22 1.32 2.01
N HIS A 125 12.51 1.51 1.75
CA HIS A 125 12.96 2.34 0.62
C HIS A 125 12.70 1.64 -0.72
N PHE A 126 12.09 2.38 -1.66
CA PHE A 126 11.72 1.86 -2.98
C PHE A 126 12.87 1.24 -3.77
N SER A 127 14.08 1.81 -3.66
CA SER A 127 15.30 1.30 -4.31
C SER A 127 15.60 -0.16 -3.95
N SER A 128 15.11 -0.64 -2.81
CA SER A 128 15.30 -2.01 -2.33
C SER A 128 14.12 -2.93 -2.66
N LEU A 129 13.02 -2.39 -3.20
CA LEU A 129 11.78 -3.11 -3.51
C LEU A 129 11.60 -3.36 -5.01
N GLY A 130 11.98 -2.39 -5.85
CA GLY A 130 11.65 -2.34 -7.28
C GLY A 130 11.93 -3.64 -8.04
N GLU A 131 13.13 -4.20 -7.93
CA GLU A 131 13.52 -5.44 -8.60
C GLU A 131 12.70 -6.65 -8.12
N SER A 132 12.48 -6.76 -6.81
CA SER A 132 11.70 -7.86 -6.23
C SER A 132 10.23 -7.79 -6.67
N MET A 133 9.64 -6.60 -6.76
CA MET A 133 8.26 -6.43 -7.21
C MET A 133 8.05 -6.82 -8.67
N VAL A 134 9.03 -6.51 -9.53
CA VAL A 134 8.99 -6.86 -10.96
C VAL A 134 9.22 -8.36 -11.13
N SER A 135 10.29 -8.89 -10.52
CA SER A 135 10.67 -10.31 -10.64
C SER A 135 9.66 -11.27 -10.01
N SER A 136 8.95 -10.87 -8.95
CA SER A 136 7.87 -11.66 -8.36
C SER A 136 6.58 -11.63 -9.17
N GLY A 137 6.46 -10.72 -10.15
CA GLY A 137 5.24 -10.49 -10.91
C GLY A 137 4.14 -9.73 -10.16
N LEU A 138 4.45 -9.14 -9.00
CA LEU A 138 3.46 -8.46 -8.14
C LEU A 138 2.70 -7.37 -8.90
N LEU A 139 3.44 -6.47 -9.55
CA LEU A 139 2.84 -5.36 -10.30
C LEU A 139 1.99 -5.84 -11.48
N GLY A 140 2.48 -6.85 -12.20
CA GLY A 140 1.73 -7.47 -13.29
C GLY A 140 0.41 -8.06 -12.78
N LYS A 141 0.44 -8.77 -11.64
CA LYS A 141 -0.75 -9.38 -11.04
C LYS A 141 -1.73 -8.35 -10.51
N LEU A 142 -1.27 -7.24 -9.93
CA LEU A 142 -2.12 -6.13 -9.50
C LEU A 142 -2.84 -5.48 -10.70
N ILE A 143 -2.11 -5.16 -11.76
CA ILE A 143 -2.68 -4.56 -12.97
C ILE A 143 -3.65 -5.53 -13.66
N ASP A 144 -3.27 -6.81 -13.81
CA ASP A 144 -4.14 -7.84 -14.38
C ASP A 144 -5.43 -8.01 -13.57
N SER A 145 -5.34 -8.00 -12.24
CA SER A 145 -6.52 -8.07 -11.37
C SER A 145 -7.39 -6.83 -11.46
N MET A 146 -6.81 -5.66 -11.76
CA MET A 146 -7.58 -4.44 -11.99
C MET A 146 -8.30 -4.41 -13.34
N VAL A 147 -7.66 -4.94 -14.39
CA VAL A 147 -8.13 -4.77 -15.78
C VAL A 147 -8.96 -5.96 -16.26
N ASN A 148 -8.52 -7.18 -15.97
CA ASN A 148 -9.05 -8.40 -16.59
C ASN A 148 -9.93 -9.22 -15.66
N LYS A 149 -9.74 -9.12 -14.34
CA LYS A 149 -10.66 -9.72 -13.39
C LYS A 149 -11.83 -8.77 -13.21
N ASN A 150 -12.99 -9.17 -13.72
CA ASN A 150 -14.28 -8.70 -13.19
C ASN A 150 -14.36 -9.22 -11.74
N GLU A 151 -13.60 -8.65 -10.82
CA GLU A 151 -13.78 -8.94 -9.42
C GLU A 151 -15.19 -8.48 -9.07
N ASP A 152 -16.08 -9.45 -8.84
CA ASP A 152 -17.46 -9.21 -8.39
C ASP A 152 -17.49 -8.32 -7.12
N TYR A 153 -16.34 -8.23 -6.43
CA TYR A 153 -16.11 -7.44 -5.24
C TYR A 153 -15.38 -6.13 -5.57
N SER A 154 -16.14 -5.09 -5.89
CA SER A 154 -15.60 -3.73 -6.12
C SER A 154 -14.73 -3.21 -4.96
N TYR A 155 -14.96 -3.70 -3.73
CA TYR A 155 -14.16 -3.31 -2.57
C TYR A 155 -12.77 -3.97 -2.52
N VAL A 156 -12.50 -5.06 -3.25
CA VAL A 156 -11.14 -5.62 -3.37
C VAL A 156 -10.35 -4.82 -4.39
N LEU A 157 -10.98 -4.52 -5.52
CA LEU A 157 -10.43 -3.69 -6.59
C LEU A 157 -9.92 -2.32 -6.09
N VAL A 158 -10.68 -1.63 -5.25
CA VAL A 158 -10.25 -0.33 -4.67
C VAL A 158 -9.00 -0.44 -3.78
N ASN A 159 -8.75 -1.60 -3.18
CA ASN A 159 -7.53 -1.84 -2.41
C ASN A 159 -6.31 -1.98 -3.33
N TYR A 160 -6.45 -2.67 -4.47
CA TYR A 160 -5.38 -2.72 -5.48
C TYR A 160 -5.12 -1.36 -6.11
N MET A 161 -6.16 -0.58 -6.38
CA MET A 161 -6.01 0.82 -6.83
C MET A 161 -5.25 1.66 -5.81
N SER A 162 -5.53 1.49 -4.53
CA SER A 162 -4.84 2.22 -3.46
C SER A 162 -3.36 1.81 -3.34
N LEU A 163 -3.01 0.53 -3.58
CA LEU A 163 -1.61 0.12 -3.71
C LEU A 163 -0.94 0.75 -4.94
N LEU A 164 -1.63 0.81 -6.08
CA LEU A 164 -1.10 1.46 -7.27
C LEU A 164 -0.90 2.96 -7.02
N ALA A 165 -1.83 3.61 -6.32
CA ALA A 165 -1.74 5.00 -5.90
C ALA A 165 -0.52 5.26 -5.02
N ARG A 166 -0.28 4.38 -4.04
CA ARG A 166 0.91 4.39 -3.17
C ARG A 166 2.20 4.34 -4.00
N LEU A 167 2.28 3.43 -4.95
CA LEU A 167 3.46 3.27 -5.81
C LEU A 167 3.66 4.47 -6.74
N VAL A 168 2.59 5.05 -7.28
CA VAL A 168 2.63 6.28 -8.07
C VAL A 168 3.17 7.46 -7.27
N LEU A 169 2.80 7.58 -5.99
CA LEU A 169 3.37 8.62 -5.12
C LEU A 169 4.86 8.43 -4.87
N ILE A 170 5.31 7.18 -4.82
CA ILE A 170 6.71 6.84 -4.56
C ILE A 170 7.57 7.08 -5.81
N ASP A 171 7.16 6.54 -6.96
CA ASP A 171 7.88 6.68 -8.23
C ASP A 171 6.89 6.60 -9.42
N PRO A 172 6.38 7.75 -9.89
CA PRO A 172 5.38 7.77 -10.96
C PRO A 172 5.97 7.36 -12.31
N GLU A 173 7.24 7.70 -12.57
CA GLU A 173 7.93 7.37 -13.82
C GLU A 173 8.14 5.85 -13.94
N PHE A 174 8.52 5.19 -12.86
CA PHE A 174 8.63 3.74 -12.83
C PHE A 174 7.29 3.07 -13.19
N ILE A 175 6.17 3.53 -12.63
CA ILE A 175 4.85 2.96 -12.92
C ILE A 175 4.43 3.21 -14.37
N VAL A 176 4.59 4.43 -14.88
CA VAL A 176 4.27 4.74 -16.28
C VAL A 176 5.11 3.90 -17.24
N ASN A 177 6.41 3.74 -16.96
CA ASN A 177 7.31 2.91 -17.77
C ASN A 177 6.94 1.43 -17.72
N PHE A 178 6.66 0.89 -16.52
CA PHE A 178 6.23 -0.49 -16.34
C PHE A 178 4.95 -0.77 -17.13
N VAL A 179 3.92 0.08 -17.00
CA VAL A 179 2.64 -0.06 -17.71
C VAL A 179 2.83 0.01 -19.22
N THR A 180 3.69 0.92 -19.70
CA THR A 180 4.02 1.03 -21.13
C THR A 180 4.62 -0.27 -21.66
N ILE A 181 5.61 -0.82 -20.96
CA ILE A 181 6.28 -2.07 -21.35
C ILE A 181 5.31 -3.25 -21.29
N ALA A 182 4.53 -3.38 -20.21
CA ALA A 182 3.53 -4.44 -20.06
C ALA A 182 2.47 -4.38 -21.17
N GLY A 183 2.01 -3.18 -21.53
CA GLY A 183 1.06 -2.96 -22.62
C GLY A 183 1.59 -3.38 -23.99
N GLN A 184 2.89 -3.18 -24.27
CA GLN A 184 3.53 -3.64 -25.52
C GLN A 184 3.55 -5.16 -25.64
N GLN A 185 3.75 -5.87 -24.51
CA GLN A 185 3.80 -7.34 -24.48
C GLN A 185 2.39 -7.97 -24.61
N GLN A 186 1.34 -7.23 -24.31
CA GLN A 186 -0.05 -7.70 -24.24
C GLN A 186 -1.02 -6.97 -25.20
N GLY A 187 -0.49 -6.23 -26.19
CA GLY A 187 -1.24 -5.33 -27.08
C GLY A 187 -2.54 -5.88 -27.74
N PRO A 188 -2.66 -7.18 -28.08
CA PRO A 188 -3.91 -7.73 -28.64
C PRO A 188 -5.08 -7.84 -27.63
N ILE A 189 -4.80 -7.83 -26.32
CA ILE A 189 -5.79 -8.15 -25.28
C ILE A 189 -6.73 -6.94 -24.99
N TYR A 190 -6.24 -5.72 -25.17
CA TYR A 190 -6.95 -4.49 -24.78
C TYR A 190 -7.74 -3.84 -25.92
N ASN A 191 -8.20 -4.62 -26.90
CA ASN A 191 -8.91 -4.12 -28.09
C ASN A 191 -8.12 -3.03 -28.86
N GLY A 192 -6.78 -3.06 -28.80
CA GLY A 192 -5.91 -2.05 -29.39
C GLY A 192 -5.81 -0.72 -28.60
N LYS A 193 -6.43 -0.61 -27.42
CA LYS A 193 -6.22 0.53 -26.51
C LYS A 193 -4.87 0.40 -25.79
N HIS A 194 -4.27 1.54 -25.48
CA HIS A 194 -3.07 1.61 -24.64
C HIS A 194 -3.42 1.20 -23.20
N LEU A 195 -2.62 0.32 -22.57
CA LEU A 195 -2.90 -0.21 -21.22
C LEU A 195 -3.08 0.91 -20.17
N LEU A 196 -2.24 1.95 -20.21
CA LEU A 196 -2.39 3.12 -19.34
C LEU A 196 -3.78 3.78 -19.44
N ASN A 197 -4.33 3.86 -20.66
CA ASN A 197 -5.66 4.41 -20.85
C ASN A 197 -6.74 3.52 -20.21
N VAL A 198 -6.62 2.20 -20.33
CA VAL A 198 -7.54 1.24 -19.72
C VAL A 198 -7.49 1.32 -18.18
N ILE A 199 -6.28 1.38 -17.61
CA ILE A 199 -6.10 1.51 -16.15
C ILE A 199 -6.74 2.81 -15.65
N LEU A 200 -6.51 3.95 -16.32
CA LEU A 200 -7.09 5.23 -15.92
C LEU A 200 -8.62 5.24 -16.05
N GLU A 201 -9.18 4.71 -17.14
CA GLU A 201 -10.64 4.60 -17.31
C GLU A 201 -11.27 3.81 -16.14
N ILE A 202 -10.70 2.66 -15.79
CA ILE A 202 -11.21 1.81 -14.70
C ILE A 202 -11.00 2.48 -13.33
N TRP A 203 -9.85 3.10 -13.11
CA TRP A 203 -9.55 3.78 -11.85
C TRP A 203 -10.50 4.95 -11.61
N LEU A 204 -10.79 5.74 -12.63
CA LEU A 204 -11.74 6.85 -12.56
C LEU A 204 -13.19 6.35 -12.38
N ASP A 205 -13.61 5.32 -13.12
CA ASP A 205 -14.95 4.72 -12.99
C ASP A 205 -15.22 4.16 -11.59
N LYS A 206 -14.20 3.62 -10.93
CA LYS A 206 -14.32 2.98 -9.62
C LYS A 206 -13.94 3.90 -8.45
N PHE A 207 -13.58 5.15 -8.71
CA PHE A 207 -13.12 6.07 -7.66
C PHE A 207 -14.18 6.27 -6.56
N ASP A 208 -15.46 6.37 -6.92
CA ASP A 208 -16.57 6.54 -5.96
C ASP A 208 -16.82 5.31 -5.09
N ASN A 209 -16.26 4.14 -5.44
CA ASN A 209 -16.30 2.95 -4.59
C ASN A 209 -15.27 3.01 -3.44
N ILE A 210 -14.33 3.96 -3.48
CA ILE A 210 -13.37 4.18 -2.40
C ILE A 210 -14.08 4.92 -1.28
N GLY A 211 -14.50 4.19 -0.24
CA GLY A 211 -15.28 4.75 0.87
C GLY A 211 -14.45 5.52 1.91
N HIS A 212 -13.22 5.08 2.19
CA HIS A 212 -12.44 5.66 3.30
C HIS A 212 -11.72 6.96 2.87
N PRO A 213 -11.89 8.09 3.58
CA PRO A 213 -11.30 9.37 3.16
C PRO A 213 -9.77 9.37 3.05
N LYS A 214 -9.09 8.59 3.91
CA LYS A 214 -7.63 8.37 3.81
C LYS A 214 -7.23 7.86 2.42
N GLN A 215 -7.95 6.88 1.90
CA GLN A 215 -7.66 6.26 0.60
C GLN A 215 -8.08 7.17 -0.55
N ARG A 216 -9.20 7.89 -0.43
CA ARG A 216 -9.58 8.92 -1.41
C ARG A 216 -8.52 9.99 -1.56
N LYS A 217 -7.98 10.49 -0.43
CA LYS A 217 -6.85 11.44 -0.42
C LYS A 217 -5.61 10.85 -1.10
N LEU A 218 -5.21 9.62 -0.76
CA LEU A 218 -4.09 8.94 -1.42
C LEU A 218 -4.24 8.91 -2.95
N ASN A 219 -5.40 8.49 -3.43
CA ASN A 219 -5.68 8.40 -4.87
C ASN A 219 -5.71 9.79 -5.53
N ALA A 220 -6.26 10.81 -4.87
CA ALA A 220 -6.20 12.21 -5.34
C ALA A 220 -4.75 12.73 -5.46
N MET A 221 -3.90 12.44 -4.46
CA MET A 221 -2.47 12.76 -4.52
C MET A 221 -1.76 12.01 -5.65
N ALA A 222 -2.12 10.75 -5.90
CA ALA A 222 -1.56 9.97 -7.00
C ALA A 222 -1.90 10.61 -8.37
N PHE A 223 -3.15 11.03 -8.59
CA PHE A 223 -3.52 11.77 -9.81
C PHE A 223 -2.77 13.09 -9.97
N ALA A 224 -2.59 13.85 -8.88
CA ALA A 224 -1.75 15.06 -8.90
C ALA A 224 -0.29 14.74 -9.24
N THR A 225 0.23 13.61 -8.77
CA THR A 225 1.60 13.20 -9.08
C THR A 225 1.75 12.76 -10.54
N LEU A 226 0.77 12.03 -11.08
CA LEU A 226 0.78 11.54 -12.46
C LEU A 226 0.87 12.67 -13.50
N ILE A 227 0.20 13.81 -13.30
CA ILE A 227 0.24 14.91 -14.27
C ILE A 227 1.67 15.48 -14.45
N SER A 228 2.52 15.34 -13.43
CA SER A 228 3.91 15.80 -13.47
C SER A 228 4.81 14.91 -14.36
N THR A 229 4.35 13.73 -14.77
CA THR A 229 5.04 12.88 -15.77
C THR A 229 4.94 13.43 -17.19
N THR A 230 4.08 14.42 -17.42
CA THR A 230 3.82 15.02 -18.74
C THR A 230 3.35 14.04 -19.82
N ASN A 231 2.95 12.82 -19.44
CA ASN A 231 2.47 11.82 -20.37
C ASN A 231 1.16 12.30 -21.05
N PRO A 232 1.09 12.34 -22.39
CA PRO A 232 -0.08 12.87 -23.10
C PRO A 232 -1.40 12.14 -22.78
N ILE A 233 -1.35 10.83 -22.51
CA ILE A 233 -2.54 10.05 -22.14
C ILE A 233 -3.05 10.54 -20.77
N ILE A 234 -2.15 10.67 -19.78
CA ILE A 234 -2.49 11.14 -18.44
C ILE A 234 -3.07 12.56 -18.49
N LEU A 235 -2.42 13.47 -19.22
CA LEU A 235 -2.89 14.85 -19.34
C LEU A 235 -4.26 14.96 -20.04
N GLY A 236 -4.61 13.98 -20.89
CA GLY A 236 -5.94 13.87 -21.48
C GLY A 236 -7.07 13.69 -20.44
N TYR A 237 -6.75 13.22 -19.23
CA TYR A 237 -7.71 13.03 -18.14
C TYR A 237 -7.73 14.17 -17.10
N LEU A 238 -7.00 15.28 -17.35
CA LEU A 238 -6.83 16.35 -16.37
C LEU A 238 -8.17 16.91 -15.84
N ALA A 239 -9.18 17.06 -16.71
CA ALA A 239 -10.50 17.54 -16.30
C ALA A 239 -11.19 16.61 -15.27
N MET A 240 -11.03 15.30 -15.42
CA MET A 240 -11.59 14.32 -14.49
C MET A 240 -10.82 14.33 -13.16
N PHE A 241 -9.49 14.51 -13.20
CA PHE A 241 -8.69 14.66 -11.99
C PHE A 241 -9.08 15.92 -11.20
N VAL A 242 -9.36 17.04 -11.88
CA VAL A 242 -9.82 18.28 -11.23
C VAL A 242 -11.17 18.09 -10.54
N ALA A 243 -12.11 17.37 -11.16
CA ALA A 243 -13.38 17.03 -10.52
C ALA A 243 -13.15 16.22 -9.23
N ILE A 244 -12.33 15.15 -9.30
CA ILE A 244 -11.98 14.33 -8.14
C ILE A 244 -11.31 15.15 -7.04
N TRP A 245 -10.39 16.05 -7.38
CA TRP A 245 -9.77 16.92 -6.39
C TRP A 245 -10.79 17.82 -5.71
N GLY A 246 -11.75 18.37 -6.46
CA GLY A 246 -12.84 19.17 -5.91
C GLY A 246 -13.69 18.38 -4.91
N ASP A 247 -14.06 17.15 -5.29
CA ASP A 247 -14.85 16.26 -4.45
C ASP A 247 -14.11 15.94 -3.15
N VAL A 248 -12.86 15.46 -3.22
CA VAL A 248 -12.06 15.08 -2.04
C VAL A 248 -11.78 16.28 -1.12
N LEU A 249 -11.48 17.46 -1.68
CA LEU A 249 -11.26 18.67 -0.89
C LEU A 249 -12.54 19.17 -0.20
N SER A 250 -13.72 18.87 -0.76
CA SER A 250 -15.00 19.22 -0.15
C SER A 250 -15.41 18.27 0.98
N GLU A 251 -14.94 17.01 0.95
CA GLU A 251 -15.29 15.97 1.91
C GLU A 251 -14.63 16.16 3.28
N VAL A 252 -13.33 16.49 3.31
CA VAL A 252 -12.54 16.53 4.55
C VAL A 252 -11.83 17.86 4.70
N LYS A 253 -12.11 18.54 5.82
CA LYS A 253 -11.38 19.74 6.23
C LYS A 253 -10.11 19.35 6.99
N GLU A 254 -8.98 19.40 6.29
CA GLU A 254 -7.67 19.18 6.88
C GLU A 254 -7.28 20.32 7.85
N SER A 255 -6.50 19.96 8.87
CA SER A 255 -5.74 20.92 9.67
C SER A 255 -4.61 21.56 8.83
N GLY A 256 -3.95 22.60 9.36
CA GLY A 256 -2.89 23.32 8.65
C GLY A 256 -1.68 22.47 8.23
N GLY A 257 -1.50 21.27 8.80
CA GLY A 257 -0.48 20.29 8.38
C GLY A 257 -0.95 19.29 7.34
N GLY A 258 -2.22 19.35 6.92
CA GLY A 258 -2.81 18.40 5.98
C GLY A 258 -3.42 17.15 6.61
N ASP A 259 -3.55 17.10 7.93
CA ASP A 259 -4.08 15.91 8.62
C ASP A 259 -5.51 16.11 9.12
N ALA A 260 -6.24 15.01 9.30
CA ALA A 260 -7.59 14.97 9.83
C ALA A 260 -7.82 13.70 10.65
N LEU A 261 -8.61 13.79 11.73
CA LEU A 261 -8.90 12.65 12.62
C LEU A 261 -9.48 11.43 11.87
N VAL A 262 -10.27 11.67 10.82
CA VAL A 262 -10.87 10.62 9.99
C VAL A 262 -9.81 9.78 9.25
N TYR A 263 -8.60 10.29 9.03
CA TYR A 263 -7.53 9.54 8.39
C TYR A 263 -6.92 8.47 9.31
N TRP A 264 -7.12 8.57 10.62
CA TRP A 264 -6.58 7.66 11.62
C TRP A 264 -7.49 6.48 11.93
N GLN A 265 -8.71 6.46 11.39
CA GLN A 265 -9.62 5.33 11.51
C GLN A 265 -9.13 4.22 10.57
N GLU A 266 -8.93 3.01 11.09
CA GLU A 266 -8.66 1.83 10.27
C GLU A 266 -9.98 1.13 9.96
N ASP A 267 -10.19 0.73 8.70
CA ASP A 267 -11.33 -0.11 8.30
C ASP A 267 -11.24 -1.53 8.88
N ILE A 268 -10.04 -1.94 9.32
CA ILE A 268 -9.80 -3.23 9.93
C ILE A 268 -10.14 -3.08 11.41
N SER A 269 -11.26 -3.68 11.83
CA SER A 269 -11.56 -3.88 13.24
C SER A 269 -10.44 -4.70 13.88
N THR A 270 -9.41 -4.03 14.39
CA THR A 270 -8.57 -4.61 15.41
C THR A 270 -9.50 -4.84 16.59
N GLU A 271 -9.93 -6.09 16.80
CA GLU A 271 -10.64 -6.55 18.01
C GLU A 271 -9.75 -6.46 19.27
N VAL A 272 -8.95 -5.41 19.37
CA VAL A 272 -8.10 -5.10 20.51
C VAL A 272 -8.85 -4.02 21.27
N GLY A 273 -9.54 -4.46 22.33
CA GLY A 273 -10.44 -3.66 23.14
C GLY A 273 -9.89 -2.27 23.48
N THR A 274 -10.74 -1.28 23.32
CA THR A 274 -10.49 0.17 23.42
C THR A 274 -10.14 0.71 24.81
N ASP A 275 -9.86 -0.13 25.82
CA ASP A 275 -9.77 0.34 27.20
C ASP A 275 -8.44 0.04 27.93
N GLY A 276 -7.35 -0.37 27.25
CA GLY A 276 -6.07 -0.56 27.96
C GLY A 276 -4.77 -0.86 27.20
N ILE A 277 -4.75 -0.90 25.86
CA ILE A 277 -3.60 -1.39 25.05
C ILE A 277 -2.96 -0.25 24.21
N ASP A 278 -3.09 1.01 24.66
CA ASP A 278 -2.69 2.18 23.86
C ASP A 278 -1.17 2.48 23.90
N ASP A 279 -0.36 1.63 24.55
CA ASP A 279 1.06 1.90 24.82
C ASP A 279 2.06 0.75 24.56
N THR A 280 1.68 -0.28 23.79
CA THR A 280 2.65 -1.33 23.40
C THR A 280 3.73 -0.76 22.47
N PRO A 281 4.94 -1.36 22.44
CA PRO A 281 5.96 -1.00 21.46
C PRO A 281 5.45 -1.08 20.01
N GLU A 282 4.66 -2.09 19.66
CA GLU A 282 4.03 -2.19 18.34
C GLU A 282 3.12 -1.01 18.02
N THR A 283 2.18 -0.67 18.92
CA THR A 283 1.25 0.46 18.70
C THR A 283 2.03 1.76 18.49
N LYS A 284 3.12 1.97 19.23
CA LYS A 284 4.03 3.12 19.03
C LYS A 284 4.68 3.10 17.65
N ARG A 285 5.17 1.95 17.18
CA ARG A 285 5.79 1.84 15.85
C ARG A 285 4.78 2.03 14.73
N LYS A 286 3.59 1.41 14.81
CA LYS A 286 2.51 1.61 13.82
C LYS A 286 2.10 3.07 13.73
N ARG A 287 1.91 3.74 14.88
CA ARG A 287 1.62 5.17 14.95
C ARG A 287 2.75 6.01 14.33
N ALA A 288 4.01 5.69 14.62
CA ALA A 288 5.16 6.39 14.05
C ALA A 288 5.29 6.19 12.52
N LEU A 289 4.92 5.03 11.99
CA LEU A 289 4.85 4.77 10.55
C LEU A 289 3.81 5.68 9.89
N LEU A 290 2.58 5.71 10.43
CA LEU A 290 1.51 6.58 9.92
C LEU A 290 1.87 8.07 10.00
N GLN A 291 2.51 8.51 11.08
CA GLN A 291 2.97 9.90 11.24
C GLN A 291 4.00 10.35 10.19
N ARG A 292 4.62 9.42 9.46
CA ARG A 292 5.57 9.70 8.38
C ARG A 292 4.92 9.60 6.99
N ASP A 293 3.70 9.07 6.91
CA ASP A 293 3.01 8.91 5.63
C ASP A 293 2.65 10.29 5.04
N PRO A 294 2.88 10.52 3.73
CA PRO A 294 2.42 11.71 3.03
C PRO A 294 0.94 12.06 3.27
N ILE A 295 0.07 11.07 3.49
CA ILE A 295 -1.34 11.31 3.81
C ILE A 295 -1.52 12.16 5.08
N HIS A 296 -0.68 11.96 6.09
CA HIS A 296 -0.78 12.65 7.38
C HIS A 296 0.13 13.88 7.48
N THR A 297 1.06 14.05 6.54
CA THR A 297 2.11 15.07 6.61
C THR A 297 2.02 16.13 5.51
N THR A 298 1.12 15.92 4.54
CA THR A 298 0.99 16.77 3.36
C THR A 298 -0.42 17.31 3.23
N ASN A 299 -0.56 18.64 3.16
CA ASN A 299 -1.84 19.27 2.85
C ASN A 299 -2.22 19.05 1.39
N LEU A 300 -3.40 18.49 1.15
CA LEU A 300 -3.82 18.07 -0.19
C LEU A 300 -3.92 19.27 -1.15
N THR A 301 -4.47 20.39 -0.67
CA THR A 301 -4.60 21.61 -1.49
C THR A 301 -3.22 22.09 -1.94
N GLN A 302 -2.29 22.25 -0.99
CA GLN A 302 -0.91 22.69 -1.28
C GLN A 302 -0.19 21.71 -2.22
N PHE A 303 -0.39 20.41 -2.04
CA PHE A 303 0.21 19.38 -2.87
C PHE A 303 -0.29 19.44 -4.32
N ILE A 304 -1.60 19.60 -4.52
CA ILE A 304 -2.18 19.77 -5.86
C ILE A 304 -1.62 21.05 -6.51
N ARG A 305 -1.52 22.16 -5.76
CA ARG A 305 -0.91 23.42 -6.27
C ARG A 305 0.51 23.18 -6.76
N LEU A 306 1.32 22.50 -5.95
CA LEU A 306 2.71 22.20 -6.25
C LEU A 306 2.81 21.38 -7.54
N LYS A 307 2.04 20.30 -7.64
CA LYS A 307 2.09 19.39 -8.80
C LYS A 307 1.55 20.01 -10.08
N LEU A 308 0.55 20.87 -10.01
CA LEU A 308 0.12 21.66 -11.16
C LEU A 308 1.22 22.62 -11.63
N GLY A 309 1.90 23.30 -10.70
CA GLY A 309 3.03 24.18 -11.03
C GLY A 309 4.23 23.44 -11.64
N GLU A 310 4.54 22.24 -11.14
CA GLU A 310 5.54 21.33 -11.72
C GLU A 310 5.14 20.95 -13.16
N CYS A 311 3.92 20.46 -13.35
CA CYS A 311 3.38 20.11 -14.67
C CYS A 311 3.42 21.29 -15.65
N GLU A 312 3.00 22.48 -15.22
CA GLU A 312 3.04 23.70 -16.03
C GLU A 312 4.47 24.03 -16.48
N THR A 313 5.42 23.99 -15.54
CA THR A 313 6.83 24.30 -15.81
C THR A 313 7.43 23.31 -16.82
N LEU A 314 7.14 22.02 -16.65
CA LEU A 314 7.65 20.96 -17.52
C LEU A 314 7.06 21.01 -18.95
N ASN A 315 5.85 21.58 -19.11
CA ASN A 315 5.20 21.75 -20.41
C ASN A 315 5.43 23.13 -21.06
N GLY A 316 6.48 23.85 -20.66
CA GLY A 316 6.90 25.11 -21.28
C GLY A 316 6.23 26.37 -20.72
N GLY A 317 5.64 26.28 -19.52
CA GLY A 317 5.20 27.41 -18.71
C GLY A 317 3.76 27.87 -18.97
N THR A 318 3.33 28.87 -18.18
CA THR A 318 1.93 29.35 -18.08
C THR A 318 1.29 29.67 -19.42
N HIS A 319 2.07 30.20 -20.37
CA HIS A 319 1.56 30.61 -21.67
C HIS A 319 1.08 29.45 -22.54
N ILE A 320 1.68 28.27 -22.40
CA ILE A 320 1.25 27.05 -23.10
C ILE A 320 0.12 26.38 -22.30
N PHE A 321 0.24 26.36 -20.97
CA PHE A 321 -0.78 25.81 -20.10
C PHE A 321 -2.12 26.54 -20.19
N ASN A 322 -2.11 27.86 -20.37
CA ASN A 322 -3.33 28.66 -20.58
C ASN A 322 -4.01 28.44 -21.95
N GLN A 323 -3.43 27.60 -22.82
CA GLN A 323 -4.08 27.16 -24.07
C GLN A 323 -4.97 25.94 -23.87
N VAL A 324 -4.98 25.37 -22.66
CA VAL A 324 -5.94 24.36 -22.22
C VAL A 324 -7.34 24.98 -22.14
N ASP A 325 -8.38 24.14 -22.18
CA ASP A 325 -9.79 24.54 -22.10
C ASP A 325 -10.03 25.56 -20.96
N ARG A 326 -10.65 26.70 -21.29
CA ARG A 326 -10.95 27.78 -20.34
C ARG A 326 -11.82 27.31 -19.19
N SER A 327 -12.76 26.40 -19.44
CA SER A 327 -13.64 25.86 -18.39
C SER A 327 -12.84 25.11 -17.31
N LEU A 328 -11.81 24.38 -17.73
CA LEU A 328 -10.90 23.66 -16.84
C LEU A 328 -10.01 24.64 -16.05
N LEU A 329 -9.53 25.70 -16.69
CA LEU A 329 -8.77 26.76 -16.01
C LEU A 329 -9.62 27.47 -14.95
N ASP A 330 -10.89 27.72 -15.23
CA ASP A 330 -11.81 28.33 -14.25
C ASP A 330 -12.05 27.40 -13.05
N GLN A 331 -12.28 26.11 -13.29
CA GLN A 331 -12.41 25.10 -12.22
C GLN A 331 -11.15 24.99 -11.37
N LEU A 332 -9.98 24.96 -12.01
CA LEU A 332 -8.69 24.98 -11.32
C LEU A 332 -8.55 26.23 -10.46
N ASN A 333 -8.86 27.41 -11.00
CA ASN A 333 -8.76 28.66 -10.26
C ASN A 333 -9.74 28.73 -9.08
N GLU A 334 -10.93 28.15 -9.19
CA GLU A 334 -11.88 28.05 -8.07
C GLU A 334 -11.37 27.10 -6.99
N LEU A 335 -10.91 25.91 -7.36
CA LEU A 335 -10.32 24.93 -6.44
C LEU A 335 -9.13 25.52 -5.68
N MET A 336 -8.37 26.40 -6.33
CA MET A 336 -7.18 27.05 -5.79
C MET A 336 -7.47 28.30 -4.93
N LYS A 337 -8.73 28.73 -4.81
CA LYS A 337 -9.14 29.81 -3.89
C LYS A 337 -9.58 29.31 -2.52
N CYS A 338 -9.92 28.03 -2.41
CA CYS A 338 -10.24 27.34 -1.17
C CYS A 338 -8.96 27.07 -0.33
#